data_AF-A0A671KEK4-F1
#
_entry.id   AF-A0A671KEK4-F1
#
_cell.length_a   1.000
_cell.length_b   1.000
_cell.length_c   1.000
_cell.angle_alpha   90.00
_cell.angle_beta   90.00
_cell.angle_gamma   90.00
#
_symmetry.space_group_name_H-M   'P 1'
#
loop_
_entity.id
_entity.type
_entity.pdbx_description
1 polymer ?
#
loop_
_entity_poly.entity_id
_entity_poly.type
_entity_poly.pdbx_seq_one_letter_code
_entity_poly.pdbx_strand_id
1 'polypeptide(L)'
;TGFIDYERIKAVGPDRAAAEWLLRCGAKVRFRGFDQAIDATESCIMYRGFDHLEGLEHVEEIGFNKCIYIEDACLEHLSQIKTLQDSLKNMTVVSCGNVTDKGIIALHHLSDLPGVKDKDQTVDRLQTALPRLTVELDLA
;
A
#
# COMPACT_ATOMS: atom_id res chain seq x y z
N THR A 1 10.51 10.75 14.63
CA THR A 1 11.48 10.63 13.53
C THR A 1 10.95 9.58 12.58
N GLY A 2 10.67 9.92 11.32
CA GLY A 2 10.06 9.00 10.34
C GLY A 2 11.04 8.02 9.69
N PHE A 3 12.06 7.56 10.44
CA PHE A 3 13.09 6.64 9.96
C PHE A 3 12.85 5.26 10.57
N ILE A 4 13.13 4.21 9.80
CA ILE A 4 13.00 2.82 10.24
C ILE A 4 14.02 2.52 11.33
N ASP A 5 13.54 1.87 12.39
CA ASP A 5 14.36 1.35 13.48
C ASP A 5 14.48 -0.18 13.35
N TYR A 6 15.56 -0.62 12.71
CA TYR A 6 15.84 -2.04 12.51
C TYR A 6 16.07 -2.80 13.83
N GLU A 7 16.58 -2.13 14.85
CA GLU A 7 16.73 -2.75 16.18
C GLU A 7 15.36 -2.95 16.84
N ARG A 8 14.43 -2.02 16.61
CA ARG A 8 13.03 -2.20 17.02
C ARG A 8 12.39 -3.38 16.30
N ILE A 9 12.54 -3.49 14.98
CA ILE A 9 12.00 -4.63 14.21
C ILE A 9 12.54 -5.95 14.76
N LYS A 10 13.85 -6.06 15.03
CA LYS A 10 14.44 -7.27 15.63
C LYS A 10 13.86 -7.58 17.02
N ALA A 11 13.60 -6.56 17.82
CA ALA A 11 13.15 -6.71 19.20
C ALA A 11 11.66 -7.07 19.33
N VAL A 12 10.80 -6.55 18.45
CA VAL A 12 9.34 -6.69 18.57
C VAL A 12 8.64 -7.36 17.39
N GLY A 13 9.38 -7.67 16.33
CA GLY A 13 8.84 -8.18 15.08
C GLY A 13 8.32 -7.09 14.14
N PRO A 14 8.14 -7.42 12.85
CA PRO A 14 7.74 -6.47 11.82
C PRO A 14 6.33 -5.92 12.06
N ASP A 15 5.33 -6.77 12.37
CA ASP A 15 3.95 -6.35 12.62
C ASP A 15 3.86 -5.27 13.70
N ARG A 16 4.52 -5.47 14.84
CA ARG A 16 4.46 -4.51 15.94
C ARG A 16 5.20 -3.22 15.62
N ALA A 17 6.37 -3.30 14.98
CA ALA A 17 7.11 -2.12 14.56
C ALA A 17 6.32 -1.29 13.53
N ALA A 18 5.69 -1.96 12.55
CA ALA A 18 4.83 -1.32 11.57
C ALA A 18 3.60 -0.68 12.21
N ALA A 19 2.92 -1.38 13.14
CA ALA A 19 1.79 -0.83 13.87
C ALA A 19 2.17 0.43 14.65
N GLU A 20 3.32 0.43 15.33
CA GLU A 20 3.84 1.59 16.05
C GLU A 20 4.10 2.78 15.12
N TRP A 21 4.66 2.54 13.93
CA TRP A 21 4.87 3.58 12.91
C TRP A 21 3.55 4.11 12.35
N LEU A 22 2.66 3.22 11.92
CA LEU A 22 1.36 3.57 11.32
C LEU A 22 0.50 4.41 12.29
N LEU A 23 0.41 4.00 13.55
CA LEU A 23 -0.33 4.74 14.58
C LEU A 23 0.27 6.12 14.85
N ARG A 24 1.60 6.27 14.84
CA ARG A 24 2.27 7.58 14.99
C ARG A 24 1.99 8.51 13.81
N CYS A 25 1.77 7.95 12.62
CA CYS A 25 1.39 8.68 11.43
C CYS A 25 -0.12 8.95 11.32
N GLY A 26 -0.92 8.56 12.31
CA GLY A 26 -2.37 8.76 12.31
C GLY A 26 -3.17 7.71 11.53
N ALA A 27 -2.51 6.65 11.04
CA ALA A 27 -3.19 5.52 10.43
C ALA A 27 -3.77 4.58 11.51
N LYS A 28 -4.69 3.71 11.10
CA LYS A 28 -5.26 2.63 11.90
C LYS A 28 -4.82 1.29 11.34
N VAL A 29 -4.67 0.32 12.22
CA VAL A 29 -4.30 -1.04 11.85
C VAL A 29 -5.17 -2.06 12.56
N ARG A 30 -5.41 -3.18 11.88
CA ARG A 30 -6.03 -4.37 12.43
C ARG A 30 -5.11 -5.52 12.11
N PHE A 31 -4.31 -5.99 13.07
CA PHE A 31 -3.43 -7.16 12.90
C PHE A 31 -3.96 -8.31 13.78
N ARG A 32 -4.95 -9.05 13.27
CA ARG A 32 -5.59 -10.15 14.00
C ARG A 32 -5.54 -11.44 13.17
N GLY A 33 -4.64 -12.35 13.54
CA GLY A 33 -4.45 -13.59 12.79
C GLY A 33 -4.02 -13.29 11.35
N PHE A 34 -4.64 -13.96 10.38
CA PHE A 34 -4.40 -13.76 8.95
C PHE A 34 -5.20 -12.59 8.35
N ASP A 35 -6.18 -12.05 9.08
CA ASP A 35 -6.99 -10.94 8.58
C ASP A 35 -6.33 -9.61 9.01
N GLN A 36 -5.32 -9.16 8.26
CA GLN A 36 -4.63 -7.90 8.54
C GLN A 36 -5.02 -6.76 7.58
N ALA A 37 -5.26 -5.57 8.12
CA ALA A 37 -5.63 -4.38 7.34
C ALA A 37 -5.00 -3.09 7.85
N ILE A 38 -4.72 -2.17 6.91
CA ILE A 38 -4.17 -0.84 7.14
C ILE A 38 -5.16 0.19 6.57
N ASP A 39 -5.61 1.11 7.41
CA ASP A 39 -6.42 2.28 7.02
C ASP A 39 -5.61 3.55 7.30
N ALA A 40 -5.11 4.18 6.25
CA ALA A 40 -4.30 5.39 6.32
C ALA A 40 -5.11 6.67 6.04
N THR A 41 -6.40 6.71 6.36
CA THR A 41 -7.22 7.92 6.15
C THR A 41 -6.61 9.16 6.84
N GLU A 42 -6.36 10.22 6.08
CA GLU A 42 -5.77 11.50 6.53
C GLU A 42 -4.41 11.32 7.24
N SER A 43 -3.70 10.24 6.92
CA SER A 43 -2.41 9.91 7.53
C SER A 43 -1.26 10.69 6.90
N CYS A 44 -0.21 10.92 7.69
CA CYS A 44 1.05 11.51 7.23
C CYS A 44 2.12 10.49 6.82
N ILE A 45 1.73 9.24 6.52
CA ILE A 45 2.66 8.24 5.95
C ILE A 45 3.23 8.72 4.62
N MET A 46 4.48 8.38 4.38
CA MET A 46 5.24 8.78 3.18
C MET A 46 6.33 7.75 2.89
N TYR A 47 6.90 7.80 1.68
CA TYR A 47 7.90 6.85 1.17
C TYR A 47 8.92 6.36 2.20
N ARG A 48 9.54 7.27 2.98
CA ARG A 48 10.60 6.92 3.94
C ARG A 48 10.21 5.92 5.03
N GLY A 49 8.92 5.76 5.31
CA GLY A 49 8.43 4.82 6.31
C GLY A 49 8.02 3.47 5.75
N PHE A 50 7.97 3.31 4.42
CA PHE A 50 7.36 2.14 3.79
C PHE A 50 8.14 0.85 3.99
N ASP A 51 9.44 0.89 4.31
CA ASP A 51 10.19 -0.35 4.58
C ASP A 51 9.69 -1.06 5.85
N HIS A 52 8.89 -0.40 6.70
CA HIS A 52 8.16 -1.10 7.78
C HIS A 52 7.14 -2.13 7.26
N LEU A 53 6.71 -2.00 6.00
CA LEU A 53 5.75 -2.91 5.37
C LEU A 53 6.41 -4.16 4.79
N GLU A 54 7.74 -4.19 4.62
CA GLU A 54 8.46 -5.29 3.97
C GLU A 54 8.31 -6.63 4.70
N GLY A 55 8.17 -6.61 6.02
CA GLY A 55 8.04 -7.81 6.84
C GLY A 55 6.60 -8.24 7.11
N LEU A 56 5.60 -7.61 6.48
CA LEU A 56 4.20 -7.91 6.74
C LEU A 56 3.71 -9.01 5.79
N GLU A 57 3.52 -10.21 6.33
CA GLU A 57 3.21 -11.43 5.54
C GLU A 57 1.71 -11.69 5.34
N HIS A 58 0.84 -10.96 6.05
CA HIS A 58 -0.59 -11.28 6.12
C HIS A 58 -1.51 -10.07 5.87
N VAL A 59 -0.97 -8.99 5.28
CA VAL A 59 -1.76 -7.79 4.98
C VAL A 59 -2.63 -8.03 3.76
N GLU A 60 -3.93 -8.11 3.99
CA GLU A 60 -4.91 -8.36 2.94
C GLU A 60 -5.53 -7.06 2.42
N GLU A 61 -5.55 -5.99 3.22
CA GLU A 61 -6.22 -4.73 2.85
C GLU A 61 -5.36 -3.51 3.18
N ILE A 62 -5.19 -2.61 2.21
CA ILE A 62 -4.52 -1.32 2.40
C ILE A 62 -5.38 -0.19 1.81
N GLY A 63 -5.75 0.78 2.62
CA GLY A 63 -6.47 1.97 2.18
C GLY A 63 -5.67 3.25 2.37
N PHE A 64 -5.47 3.99 1.28
CA PHE A 64 -4.95 5.35 1.28
C PHE A 64 -6.09 6.33 0.94
N ASN A 65 -6.55 7.08 1.93
CA ASN A 65 -7.62 8.07 1.74
C ASN A 65 -7.13 9.44 2.20
N LYS A 66 -7.19 10.46 1.34
CA LYS A 66 -6.71 11.83 1.65
C LYS A 66 -5.25 11.87 2.14
N CYS A 67 -4.41 10.96 1.67
CA CYS A 67 -3.01 10.90 2.03
C CYS A 67 -2.19 11.84 1.15
N ILE A 68 -1.95 13.08 1.62
CA ILE A 68 -1.29 14.12 0.81
C ILE A 68 0.20 13.85 0.55
N TYR A 69 0.84 12.96 1.29
CA TYR A 69 2.26 12.63 1.13
C TYR A 69 2.51 11.33 0.35
N ILE A 70 1.44 10.67 -0.12
CA ILE A 70 1.54 9.51 -0.98
C ILE A 70 1.69 9.99 -2.43
N GLU A 71 2.73 9.49 -3.09
CA GLU A 71 3.11 9.82 -4.46
C GLU A 71 3.37 8.54 -5.26
N ASP A 72 3.59 8.65 -6.57
CA ASP A 72 3.82 7.50 -7.46
C ASP A 72 4.92 6.56 -6.95
N ALA A 73 6.02 7.10 -6.41
CA ALA A 73 7.12 6.33 -5.87
C ALA A 73 6.72 5.46 -4.65
N CYS A 74 5.72 5.88 -3.88
CA CYS A 74 5.19 5.08 -2.78
C CYS A 74 4.49 3.82 -3.31
N LEU A 75 3.66 3.97 -4.34
CA LEU A 75 2.93 2.86 -4.96
C LEU A 75 3.88 1.92 -5.72
N GLU A 76 4.88 2.47 -6.40
CA GLU A 76 5.94 1.69 -7.03
C GLU A 76 6.69 0.85 -5.99
N HIS A 77 7.07 1.42 -4.84
CA HIS A 77 7.74 0.67 -3.77
C HIS A 77 6.87 -0.46 -3.23
N LEU A 78 5.58 -0.20 -2.91
CA LEU A 78 4.64 -1.24 -2.48
C LEU A 78 4.58 -2.39 -3.49
N SER A 79 4.57 -2.08 -4.78
CA SER A 79 4.52 -3.06 -5.85
C SER A 79 5.72 -4.02 -5.86
N GLN A 80 6.86 -3.63 -5.28
CA GLN A 80 8.07 -4.45 -5.21
C GLN A 80 8.16 -5.30 -3.92
N ILE A 81 7.27 -5.07 -2.95
CA ILE A 81 7.27 -5.82 -1.69
C ILE A 81 6.63 -7.18 -1.91
N LYS A 82 7.46 -8.23 -1.93
CA LYS A 82 7.04 -9.62 -2.21
C LYS A 82 5.94 -10.11 -1.28
N THR A 83 6.04 -9.83 0.02
CA THR A 83 5.02 -10.28 0.98
C THR A 83 3.64 -9.68 0.69
N LEU A 84 3.59 -8.45 0.19
CA LEU A 84 2.35 -7.80 -0.24
C LEU A 84 1.84 -8.37 -1.56
N GLN A 85 2.73 -8.71 -2.50
CA GLN A 85 2.32 -9.41 -3.74
C GLN A 85 1.62 -10.75 -3.42
N ASP A 86 2.03 -11.43 -2.36
CA ASP A 86 1.47 -12.73 -1.96
C ASP A 86 0.19 -12.62 -1.12
N SER A 87 0.03 -11.55 -0.33
CA SER A 87 -1.03 -11.43 0.68
C SER A 87 -2.14 -10.42 0.36
N LEU A 88 -1.85 -9.38 -0.42
CA LEU A 88 -2.78 -8.27 -0.61
C LEU A 88 -3.96 -8.64 -1.51
N LYS A 89 -5.18 -8.36 -1.05
CA LYS A 89 -6.44 -8.66 -1.73
C LYS A 89 -7.26 -7.42 -2.06
N ASN A 90 -7.13 -6.36 -1.27
CA ASN A 90 -7.86 -5.11 -1.49
C ASN A 90 -6.92 -3.91 -1.32
N MET A 91 -6.93 -2.99 -2.28
CA MET A 91 -6.26 -1.70 -2.15
C MET A 91 -7.22 -0.56 -2.50
N THR A 92 -7.22 0.53 -1.75
CA THR A 92 -7.95 1.74 -2.12
C THR A 92 -7.00 2.93 -2.15
N VAL A 93 -7.13 3.77 -3.18
CA VAL A 93 -6.37 5.02 -3.33
C VAL A 93 -7.34 6.13 -3.69
N VAL A 94 -7.77 6.88 -2.69
CA VAL A 94 -8.85 7.87 -2.78
C VAL A 94 -8.32 9.24 -2.36
N SER A 95 -8.59 10.27 -3.17
CA SER A 95 -8.21 11.66 -2.89
C SER A 95 -6.73 11.85 -2.53
N CYS A 96 -5.83 11.06 -3.14
CA CYS A 96 -4.38 11.16 -2.97
C CYS A 96 -3.80 12.00 -4.11
N GLY A 97 -3.86 13.34 -3.99
CA GLY A 97 -3.62 14.27 -5.11
C GLY A 97 -2.21 14.27 -5.73
N ASN A 98 -1.24 13.57 -5.14
CA ASN A 98 0.11 13.40 -5.68
C ASN A 98 0.32 12.06 -6.39
N VAL A 99 -0.71 11.21 -6.45
CA VAL A 99 -0.71 9.95 -7.22
C VAL A 99 -1.23 10.22 -8.63
N THR A 100 -0.52 9.70 -9.63
CA THR A 100 -0.88 9.76 -11.03
C THR A 100 -1.06 8.36 -11.61
N ASP A 101 -1.44 8.28 -12.89
CA ASP A 101 -1.51 7.01 -13.62
C ASP A 101 -0.22 6.17 -13.50
N LYS A 102 0.95 6.80 -13.36
CA LYS A 102 2.22 6.09 -13.24
C LYS A 102 2.28 5.22 -11.98
N GLY A 103 1.93 5.79 -10.82
CA GLY A 103 1.89 5.04 -9.56
C GLY A 103 0.85 3.93 -9.59
N ILE A 104 -0.31 4.22 -10.16
CA ILE A 104 -1.39 3.22 -10.32
C ILE A 104 -0.96 2.06 -11.22
N ILE A 105 -0.32 2.35 -12.37
CA ILE A 105 0.21 1.32 -13.26
C ILE A 105 1.31 0.51 -12.57
N ALA A 106 2.12 1.12 -11.69
CA ALA A 106 3.17 0.40 -10.97
C ALA A 106 2.62 -0.74 -10.09
N LEU A 107 1.40 -0.58 -9.56
CA LEU A 107 0.71 -1.63 -8.78
C LEU A 107 0.41 -2.90 -9.57
N HIS A 108 0.59 -2.90 -10.90
CA HIS A 108 0.44 -4.11 -11.71
C HIS A 108 1.29 -5.28 -11.21
N HIS A 109 2.44 -5.05 -10.53
CA HIS A 109 3.25 -6.13 -9.96
C HIS A 109 2.64 -6.84 -8.75
N LEU A 110 1.60 -6.26 -8.11
CA LEU A 110 0.84 -6.92 -7.03
C LEU A 110 -0.12 -8.00 -7.55
N SER A 111 -0.01 -8.33 -8.83
CA SER A 111 -0.94 -9.17 -9.59
C SER A 111 -0.29 -9.57 -10.91
N ASP A 112 -0.77 -10.63 -11.56
CA ASP A 112 -0.12 -11.10 -12.79
C ASP A 112 -0.66 -10.35 -14.02
N LEU A 113 -0.36 -9.04 -14.17
CA LEU A 113 -0.85 -8.26 -15.33
C LEU A 113 0.18 -8.15 -16.47
N PRO A 114 -0.19 -8.48 -17.72
CA PRO A 114 0.64 -8.18 -18.87
C PRO A 114 0.60 -6.67 -19.18
N GLY A 115 1.72 -5.98 -18.89
CA GLY A 115 2.15 -4.64 -19.33
C GLY A 115 1.11 -3.70 -19.95
N VAL A 116 0.67 -2.69 -19.18
CA VAL A 116 -0.30 -1.66 -19.60
C VAL A 116 0.41 -0.50 -20.32
N LYS A 117 -0.06 -0.15 -21.53
CA LYS A 117 0.47 0.95 -22.37
C LYS A 117 -0.50 2.11 -22.64
N ASP A 118 -1.73 2.12 -22.09
CA ASP A 118 -2.72 3.17 -22.40
C ASP A 118 -3.55 3.60 -21.20
N LYS A 119 -3.65 4.93 -21.01
CA LYS A 119 -4.10 5.63 -19.80
C LYS A 119 -5.61 5.60 -19.54
N ASP A 120 -6.45 5.65 -20.57
CA ASP A 120 -7.92 5.70 -20.40
C ASP A 120 -8.57 4.31 -20.21
N GLN A 121 -7.82 3.24 -20.50
CA GLN A 121 -8.26 1.85 -20.25
C GLN A 121 -7.75 1.30 -18.92
N THR A 122 -7.03 2.09 -18.13
CA THR A 122 -6.28 1.60 -16.95
C THR A 122 -7.21 1.07 -15.87
N VAL A 123 -8.34 1.72 -15.60
CA VAL A 123 -9.30 1.28 -14.55
C VAL A 123 -10.02 -0.01 -14.98
N ASP A 124 -10.56 -0.06 -16.19
CA ASP A 124 -11.23 -1.27 -16.71
C ASP A 124 -10.25 -2.44 -16.87
N ARG A 125 -9.01 -2.17 -17.30
CA ARG A 125 -7.94 -3.18 -17.40
C ARG A 125 -7.45 -3.63 -16.04
N LEU A 126 -7.31 -2.75 -15.06
CA LEU A 126 -6.98 -3.14 -13.68
C LEU A 126 -8.11 -4.00 -13.11
N GLN A 127 -9.37 -3.58 -13.22
CA GLN A 127 -10.50 -4.39 -12.74
C GLN A 127 -10.62 -5.75 -13.45
N THR A 128 -10.30 -5.83 -14.75
CA THR A 128 -10.33 -7.09 -15.50
C THR A 128 -9.11 -7.97 -15.21
N ALA A 129 -7.94 -7.37 -15.02
CA ALA A 129 -6.68 -8.09 -14.92
C ALA A 129 -6.31 -8.41 -13.46
N LEU A 130 -6.94 -7.76 -12.47
CA LEU A 130 -6.81 -8.02 -11.05
C LEU A 130 -7.96 -8.89 -10.47
N PRO A 131 -8.14 -10.16 -10.89
CA PRO A 131 -9.22 -11.00 -10.33
C PRO A 131 -9.03 -11.32 -8.84
N ARG A 132 -7.86 -10.99 -8.27
CA ARG A 132 -7.49 -11.21 -6.86
C ARG A 132 -7.32 -9.93 -6.05
N LEU A 133 -7.20 -8.77 -6.70
CA LEU A 133 -6.92 -7.49 -6.04
C LEU A 133 -7.94 -6.42 -6.46
N THR A 134 -8.86 -6.06 -5.57
CA THR A 134 -9.81 -4.98 -5.87
C THR A 134 -9.13 -3.63 -5.66
N VAL A 135 -9.07 -2.78 -6.69
CA VAL A 135 -8.53 -1.42 -6.60
C VAL A 135 -9.63 -0.39 -6.81
N GLU A 136 -9.94 0.38 -5.77
CA GLU A 136 -10.87 1.52 -5.86
C GLU A 136 -10.10 2.84 -5.97
N LEU A 137 -10.38 3.60 -7.04
CA LEU A 137 -9.76 4.88 -7.34
C LEU A 137 -10.84 5.96 -7.44
N ASP A 138 -10.73 6.98 -6.59
CA ASP A 138 -11.50 8.22 -6.70
C ASP A 138 -10.50 9.38 -6.78
N LEU A 139 -10.09 9.64 -8.02
CA LEU A 139 -9.16 10.71 -8.40
C LEU A 139 -10.01 11.92 -8.81
N ALA A 140 -10.31 12.77 -7.84
CA ALA A 140 -11.00 14.06 -8.05
C ALA A 140 -10.02 15.18 -8.42
#